data_AF-A0A7X0PK73-F1
#
_entry.id   AF-A0A7X0PK73-F1
#
_cell.length_a   1.000
_cell.length_b   1.000
_cell.length_c   1.000
_cell.angle_alpha   90.00
_cell.angle_beta   90.00
_cell.angle_gamma   90.00
#
_symmetry.space_group_name_H-M   'P 1'
#
loop_
_entity.id
_entity.type
_entity.pdbx_description
1 polymer ?
#
loop_
_entity_poly.entity_id
_entity_poly.type
_entity_poly.pdbx_seq_one_letter_code
_entity_poly.pdbx_strand_id
1 'polypeptide(L)'
;MDRPRPPSRRMLLASLATVLALSLAVPLQAQAQSAAAAEIDKLLAKQAITELIYKYPRALDRGDREMLMSLAHPGAKMRFGTRDFPHWEAYVDWLIKAHDEMAGNNHRISNILIEVNGDRAVSECTGTATLLVPKEGNPNLYEERWMHSRYLDTWSRRNGKWALDGRHTVSDYRRVLDVPADLVKSRYQVIGHTGRSDPSYRHFESIK
;
A
#
# COMPACT_ATOMS: atom_id res chain seq x y z
N MET A 1 14.65 -49.99 65.51
CA MET A 1 14.77 -49.64 64.08
C MET A 1 13.49 -48.91 63.70
N ASP A 2 13.55 -47.59 63.63
CA ASP A 2 12.39 -46.73 63.40
C ASP A 2 12.12 -46.64 61.89
N ARG A 3 10.90 -46.97 61.44
CA ARG A 3 10.54 -46.90 60.01
C ARG A 3 10.06 -45.48 59.68
N PRO A 4 10.46 -44.90 58.53
CA PRO A 4 10.01 -43.56 58.16
C PRO A 4 8.48 -43.54 57.99
N ARG A 5 7.80 -42.57 58.61
CA ARG A 5 6.36 -42.35 58.40
C ARG A 5 6.12 -41.87 56.95
N PRO A 6 5.11 -42.40 56.24
CA PRO A 6 4.79 -41.94 54.90
C PRO A 6 4.25 -40.49 54.94
N PRO A 7 4.50 -39.69 53.88
CA PRO A 7 4.02 -38.32 53.81
C PRO A 7 2.49 -38.25 53.86
N SER A 8 1.95 -37.23 54.52
CA SER A 8 0.51 -37.06 54.68
C SER A 8 -0.20 -36.83 53.33
N ARG A 9 -1.41 -37.38 53.16
CA ARG A 9 -2.26 -37.21 51.95
C ARG A 9 -2.45 -35.73 51.54
N ARG A 10 -2.39 -34.78 52.48
CA ARG A 10 -2.47 -33.34 52.21
C ARG A 10 -1.26 -32.79 51.44
N MET A 11 -0.07 -33.35 51.64
CA MET A 11 1.15 -32.95 50.91
C MET A 11 1.17 -33.48 49.46
N LEU A 12 0.56 -34.63 49.18
CA LEU A 12 0.43 -35.16 47.81
C LEU A 12 -0.60 -34.38 46.96
N LEU A 13 -1.68 -33.88 47.57
CA LEU A 13 -2.73 -33.13 46.86
C LEU A 13 -2.29 -31.72 46.48
N ALA A 14 -1.50 -31.04 47.32
CA ALA A 14 -0.98 -29.70 47.01
C ALA A 14 0.07 -29.70 45.89
N SER A 15 0.92 -30.74 45.84
CA SER A 15 1.93 -30.90 44.79
C SER A 15 1.32 -31.29 43.45
N LEU A 16 0.29 -32.14 43.41
CA LEU A 16 -0.47 -32.44 42.18
C LEU A 16 -1.20 -31.22 41.61
N ALA A 17 -1.86 -30.42 42.46
CA ALA A 17 -2.59 -29.22 42.02
C ALA A 17 -1.66 -28.14 41.45
N THR A 18 -0.45 -28.00 42.01
CA THR A 18 0.55 -27.02 41.54
C THR A 18 1.18 -27.45 40.21
N VAL A 19 1.47 -28.75 40.03
CA VAL A 19 1.98 -29.30 38.75
C VAL A 19 0.91 -29.21 37.65
N LEU A 20 -0.36 -29.50 37.96
CA LEU A 20 -1.46 -29.39 37.00
C LEU A 20 -1.69 -27.92 36.58
N ALA A 21 -1.65 -26.98 37.54
CA ALA A 21 -1.76 -25.55 37.26
C ALA A 21 -0.60 -25.00 36.42
N LEU A 22 0.65 -25.40 36.70
CA LEU A 22 1.80 -25.04 35.84
C LEU A 22 1.71 -25.68 34.45
N SER A 23 1.24 -26.93 34.34
CA SER A 23 1.13 -27.63 33.05
C SER A 23 0.08 -27.04 32.11
N LEU A 24 -0.94 -26.34 32.65
CA LEU A 24 -1.96 -25.63 31.89
C LEU A 24 -1.59 -24.16 31.63
N ALA A 25 -0.83 -23.53 32.53
CA ALA A 25 -0.41 -22.14 32.39
C ALA A 25 0.59 -21.92 31.25
N VAL A 26 1.55 -22.83 31.05
CA VAL A 26 2.54 -22.75 29.97
C VAL A 26 1.90 -22.78 28.56
N PRO A 27 0.99 -23.72 28.22
CA PRO A 27 0.34 -23.73 26.92
C PRO A 27 -0.59 -22.53 26.69
N LEU A 28 -1.28 -22.04 27.73
CA LEU A 28 -2.10 -20.82 27.63
C LEU A 28 -1.24 -19.58 27.34
N GLN A 29 -0.09 -19.45 28.01
CA GLN A 29 0.82 -18.32 27.82
C GLN A 29 1.49 -18.36 26.43
N ALA A 30 1.90 -19.54 25.97
CA ALA A 30 2.44 -19.74 24.62
C ALA A 30 1.39 -19.43 23.53
N GLN A 31 0.13 -19.83 23.76
CA GLN A 31 -0.97 -19.53 22.84
C GLN A 31 -1.34 -18.04 22.82
N ALA A 32 -1.33 -17.37 23.96
CA ALA A 32 -1.52 -15.92 24.02
C ALA A 32 -0.39 -15.17 23.31
N GLN A 33 0.86 -15.63 23.45
CA GLN A 33 2.03 -15.03 22.81
C GLN A 33 2.02 -15.25 21.28
N SER A 34 1.59 -16.42 20.80
CA SER A 34 1.44 -16.67 19.36
C SER A 34 0.31 -15.86 18.74
N ALA A 35 -0.81 -15.70 19.43
CA ALA A 35 -1.90 -14.82 19.01
C ALA A 35 -1.46 -13.36 18.95
N ALA A 36 -0.72 -12.88 19.96
CA ALA A 36 -0.15 -11.53 19.96
C ALA A 36 0.85 -11.32 18.81
N ALA A 37 1.72 -12.29 18.54
CA ALA A 37 2.66 -12.24 17.42
C ALA A 37 1.94 -12.19 16.07
N ALA A 38 0.85 -12.94 15.90
CA ALA A 38 0.02 -12.91 14.70
C ALA A 38 -0.68 -11.55 14.50
N GLU A 39 -1.21 -10.94 15.57
CA GLU A 39 -1.81 -9.60 15.47
C GLU A 39 -0.76 -8.51 15.18
N ILE A 40 0.44 -8.63 15.73
CA ILE A 40 1.55 -7.73 15.39
C ILE A 40 1.95 -7.90 13.91
N ASP A 41 2.11 -9.13 13.42
CA ASP A 41 2.42 -9.39 12.01
C ASP A 41 1.36 -8.80 11.08
N LYS A 42 0.08 -8.91 11.47
CA LYS A 42 -1.05 -8.31 10.75
C LYS A 42 -0.96 -6.78 10.71
N LEU A 43 -0.60 -6.12 11.81
CA LEU A 43 -0.41 -4.67 11.86
C LEU A 43 0.78 -4.24 10.98
N LEU A 44 1.90 -4.98 11.03
CA LEU A 44 3.07 -4.73 10.19
C LEU A 44 2.76 -4.91 8.69
N ALA A 45 1.98 -5.94 8.34
CA ALA A 45 1.51 -6.16 6.99
C ALA A 45 0.64 -4.99 6.49
N LYS A 46 -0.32 -4.53 7.31
CA LYS A 46 -1.15 -3.36 6.99
C LYS A 46 -0.31 -2.10 6.75
N GLN A 47 0.69 -1.84 7.59
CA GLN A 47 1.59 -0.69 7.43
C GLN A 47 2.44 -0.81 6.15
N ALA A 48 3.04 -1.99 5.91
CA ALA A 48 3.85 -2.23 4.72
C ALA A 48 3.05 -2.02 3.42
N ILE A 49 1.81 -2.54 3.37
CA ILE A 49 0.90 -2.35 2.23
C ILE A 49 0.49 -0.88 2.09
N THR A 50 0.16 -0.20 3.19
CA THR A 50 -0.19 1.24 3.19
C THR A 50 0.94 2.08 2.61
N GLU A 51 2.19 1.80 2.95
CA GLU A 51 3.35 2.49 2.38
C GLU A 51 3.53 2.21 0.89
N LEU A 52 3.27 0.98 0.42
CA LEU A 52 3.28 0.68 -1.02
C LEU A 52 2.20 1.46 -1.77
N ILE A 53 1.00 1.54 -1.19
CA ILE A 53 -0.10 2.35 -1.71
C ILE A 53 0.33 3.82 -1.83
N TYR A 54 0.96 4.40 -0.81
CA TYR A 54 1.42 5.80 -0.86
C TYR A 54 2.65 6.03 -1.75
N LYS A 55 3.49 5.01 -1.96
CA LYS A 55 4.61 5.09 -2.91
C LYS A 55 4.12 5.17 -4.36
N TYR A 56 2.97 4.60 -4.69
CA TYR A 56 2.40 4.68 -6.05
C TYR A 56 2.23 6.12 -6.57
N PRO A 57 1.41 7.01 -5.94
CA PRO A 57 1.25 8.39 -6.42
C PRO A 57 2.55 9.18 -6.31
N ARG A 58 3.37 8.92 -5.27
CA ARG A 58 4.69 9.54 -5.14
C ARG A 58 5.57 9.28 -6.36
N ALA A 59 5.65 8.01 -6.78
CA ALA A 59 6.47 7.58 -7.90
C ALA A 59 5.90 8.08 -9.23
N LEU A 60 4.59 7.94 -9.42
CA LEU A 60 3.91 8.38 -10.64
C LEU A 60 4.06 9.89 -10.86
N ASP A 61 3.79 10.70 -9.84
CA ASP A 61 3.85 12.16 -9.96
C ASP A 61 5.26 12.68 -10.28
N ARG A 62 6.28 11.88 -9.97
CA ARG A 62 7.70 12.17 -10.24
C ARG A 62 8.23 11.46 -11.48
N GLY A 63 7.44 10.64 -12.17
CA GLY A 63 7.94 9.81 -13.27
C GLY A 63 9.02 8.80 -12.86
N ASP A 64 9.03 8.37 -11.59
CA ASP A 64 10.04 7.44 -11.06
C ASP A 64 9.69 5.99 -11.44
N ARG A 65 10.14 5.59 -12.62
CA ARG A 65 9.92 4.24 -13.15
C ARG A 65 10.47 3.17 -12.21
N GLU A 66 11.66 3.38 -11.66
CA GLU A 66 12.30 2.39 -10.77
C GLU A 66 11.44 2.15 -9.53
N MET A 67 10.95 3.23 -8.89
CA MET A 67 10.06 3.11 -7.74
C MET A 67 8.74 2.45 -8.13
N LEU A 68 8.12 2.81 -9.26
CA LEU A 68 6.90 2.15 -9.75
C LEU A 68 7.12 0.64 -9.94
N MET A 69 8.20 0.25 -10.60
CA MET A 69 8.53 -1.16 -10.84
C MET A 69 8.76 -1.95 -9.55
N SER A 70 9.14 -1.30 -8.46
CA SER A 70 9.36 -1.96 -7.16
C SER A 70 8.08 -2.37 -6.41
N LEU A 71 6.91 -1.86 -6.82
CA LEU A 71 5.64 -1.97 -6.09
C LEU A 71 4.89 -3.29 -6.29
N ALA A 72 5.17 -4.00 -7.39
CA ALA A 72 4.42 -5.19 -7.77
C ALA A 72 5.32 -6.43 -7.90
N HIS A 73 4.72 -7.59 -7.71
CA HIS A 73 5.36 -8.85 -8.07
C HIS A 73 5.39 -9.02 -9.60
N PRO A 74 6.38 -9.76 -10.14
CA PRO A 74 6.35 -10.19 -11.54
C PRO A 74 5.03 -10.90 -11.87
N GLY A 75 4.41 -10.51 -12.99
CA GLY A 75 3.13 -11.07 -13.45
C GLY A 75 1.87 -10.45 -12.84
N ALA A 76 2.00 -9.38 -12.04
CA ALA A 76 0.83 -8.69 -11.50
C ALA A 76 -0.04 -8.07 -12.60
N LYS A 77 -1.37 -8.24 -12.53
CA LYS A 77 -2.31 -7.88 -13.62
C LYS A 77 -3.19 -6.69 -13.27
N MET A 78 -3.22 -5.68 -14.13
CA MET A 78 -3.96 -4.44 -13.86
C MET A 78 -5.17 -4.32 -14.77
N ARG A 79 -6.25 -3.73 -14.24
CA ARG A 79 -7.39 -3.23 -15.02
C ARG A 79 -7.59 -1.76 -14.70
N PHE A 80 -7.66 -0.93 -15.73
CA PHE A 80 -7.96 0.50 -15.62
C PHE A 80 -9.19 0.83 -16.46
N GLY A 81 -10.34 1.01 -15.80
CA GLY A 81 -11.63 1.07 -16.50
C GLY A 81 -11.87 -0.20 -17.31
N THR A 82 -12.04 -0.07 -18.61
CA THR A 82 -12.24 -1.20 -19.54
C THR A 82 -10.95 -1.78 -20.10
N ARG A 83 -9.79 -1.18 -19.80
CA ARG A 83 -8.50 -1.60 -20.35
C ARG A 83 -7.79 -2.57 -19.41
N ASP A 84 -7.39 -3.71 -19.96
CA ASP A 84 -6.58 -4.71 -19.26
C ASP A 84 -5.10 -4.58 -19.61
N PHE A 85 -4.26 -4.85 -18.61
CA PHE A 85 -2.81 -4.90 -18.74
C PHE A 85 -2.32 -6.26 -18.24
N PRO A 86 -1.64 -7.05 -19.11
CA PRO A 86 -1.28 -8.42 -18.80
C PRO A 86 -0.19 -8.53 -17.72
N HIS A 87 0.60 -7.48 -17.51
CA HIS A 87 1.62 -7.40 -16.48
C HIS A 87 1.85 -5.95 -16.03
N TRP A 88 2.36 -5.78 -14.81
CA TRP A 88 2.63 -4.47 -14.18
C TRP A 88 3.51 -3.57 -15.04
N GLU A 89 4.54 -4.11 -15.68
CA GLU A 89 5.44 -3.32 -16.53
C GLU A 89 4.71 -2.61 -17.67
N ALA A 90 3.79 -3.28 -18.37
CA ALA A 90 2.99 -2.66 -19.43
C ALA A 90 2.08 -1.56 -18.90
N TYR A 91 1.62 -1.68 -17.65
CA TYR A 91 0.86 -0.64 -17.00
C TYR A 91 1.74 0.57 -16.64
N VAL A 92 2.94 0.34 -16.10
CA VAL A 92 3.92 1.38 -15.77
C VAL A 92 4.36 2.15 -17.01
N ASP A 93 4.68 1.45 -18.11
CA ASP A 93 5.09 2.12 -19.36
C ASP A 93 3.95 2.96 -19.93
N TRP A 94 2.70 2.47 -19.86
CA TRP A 94 1.54 3.25 -20.25
C TRP A 94 1.31 4.47 -19.36
N LEU A 95 1.46 4.32 -18.04
CA LEU A 95 1.34 5.42 -17.08
C LEU A 95 2.36 6.51 -17.36
N ILE A 96 3.65 6.17 -17.45
CA ILE A 96 4.73 7.15 -17.70
C ILE A 96 4.46 7.88 -19.00
N LYS A 97 4.21 7.15 -20.09
CA LYS A 97 3.88 7.75 -21.38
C LYS A 97 2.69 8.71 -21.31
N ALA A 98 1.66 8.36 -20.54
CA ALA A 98 0.50 9.24 -20.36
C ALA A 98 0.86 10.54 -19.61
N HIS A 99 1.92 10.55 -18.80
CA HIS A 99 2.35 11.70 -18.00
C HIS A 99 3.40 12.59 -18.68
N ASP A 100 4.12 12.09 -19.69
CA ASP A 100 5.23 12.79 -20.35
C ASP A 100 4.86 14.19 -20.87
N GLU A 101 3.64 14.37 -21.36
CA GLU A 101 3.17 15.64 -21.96
C GLU A 101 2.28 16.46 -21.00
N MET A 102 2.04 15.98 -19.78
CA MET A 102 1.19 16.71 -18.84
C MET A 102 1.91 17.95 -18.32
N ALA A 103 1.24 19.11 -18.39
CA ALA A 103 1.75 20.33 -17.81
C ALA A 103 1.69 20.33 -16.28
N GLY A 104 0.85 19.49 -15.68
CA GLY A 104 0.81 19.28 -14.24
C GLY A 104 0.01 18.02 -13.90
N ASN A 105 0.41 17.33 -12.85
CA ASN A 105 -0.29 16.17 -12.35
C ASN A 105 -0.16 16.09 -10.83
N ASN A 106 -1.20 15.58 -10.17
CA ASN A 106 -1.10 15.20 -8.78
C ASN A 106 -2.09 14.09 -8.46
N HIS A 107 -1.58 13.04 -7.82
CA HIS A 107 -2.38 11.93 -7.33
C HIS A 107 -2.41 11.91 -5.81
N ARG A 108 -3.60 11.71 -5.25
CA ARG A 108 -3.82 11.53 -3.81
C ARG A 108 -4.57 10.25 -3.57
N ILE A 109 -4.17 9.54 -2.52
CA ILE A 109 -4.88 8.35 -2.04
C ILE A 109 -5.34 8.60 -0.61
N SER A 110 -6.58 8.20 -0.31
CA SER A 110 -7.22 8.32 1.00
C SER A 110 -8.12 7.09 1.27
N ASN A 111 -8.73 7.05 2.47
CA ASN A 111 -9.71 6.05 2.89
C ASN A 111 -9.25 4.60 2.65
N ILE A 112 -8.06 4.28 3.17
CA ILE A 112 -7.44 2.96 2.97
C ILE A 112 -8.04 1.96 3.95
N LEU A 113 -8.57 0.86 3.40
CA LEU A 113 -9.02 -0.32 4.13
C LEU A 113 -8.19 -1.52 3.67
N ILE A 114 -7.71 -2.33 4.62
CA ILE A 114 -6.86 -3.50 4.34
C ILE A 114 -7.33 -4.67 5.19
N GLU A 115 -7.56 -5.80 4.51
CA GLU A 115 -7.76 -7.10 5.15
C GLU A 115 -6.57 -8.01 4.86
N VAL A 116 -6.03 -8.64 5.90
CA VAL A 116 -4.85 -9.51 5.83
C VAL A 116 -5.23 -10.89 6.36
N ASN A 117 -4.83 -11.91 5.61
CA ASN A 117 -4.96 -13.32 5.96
C ASN A 117 -3.63 -14.04 5.65
N GLY A 118 -2.79 -14.21 6.68
CA GLY A 118 -1.44 -14.73 6.53
C GLY A 118 -0.62 -13.91 5.53
N ASP A 119 -0.09 -14.58 4.51
CA ASP A 119 0.73 -13.96 3.46
C ASP A 119 -0.09 -13.38 2.29
N ARG A 120 -1.40 -13.19 2.47
CA ARG A 120 -2.29 -12.59 1.47
C ARG A 120 -3.06 -11.43 2.05
N ALA A 121 -3.34 -10.43 1.23
CA ALA A 121 -4.17 -9.31 1.63
C ALA A 121 -4.95 -8.73 0.46
N VAL A 122 -6.00 -7.99 0.78
CA VAL A 122 -6.73 -7.13 -0.16
C VAL A 122 -6.82 -5.73 0.43
N SER A 123 -6.90 -4.73 -0.45
CA SER A 123 -7.20 -3.37 -0.02
C SER A 123 -8.17 -2.66 -0.93
N GLU A 124 -8.95 -1.76 -0.33
CA GLU A 124 -9.69 -0.72 -1.03
C GLU A 124 -9.12 0.64 -0.60
N CYS A 125 -8.91 1.54 -1.56
CA CYS A 125 -8.63 2.94 -1.26
C CYS A 125 -9.24 3.86 -2.31
N THR A 126 -9.48 5.11 -1.94
CA THR A 126 -9.99 6.14 -2.85
C THR A 126 -8.85 6.95 -3.42
N GLY A 127 -8.78 7.05 -4.74
CA GLY A 127 -7.82 7.85 -5.49
C GLY A 127 -8.46 9.10 -6.10
N THR A 128 -7.79 10.23 -5.97
CA THR A 128 -8.12 11.47 -6.70
C THR A 128 -6.93 11.85 -7.58
N ALA A 129 -7.20 12.15 -8.85
CA ALA A 129 -6.21 12.72 -9.76
C ALA A 129 -6.66 14.09 -10.25
N THR A 130 -5.77 15.08 -10.14
CA THR A 130 -5.95 16.42 -10.73
C THR A 130 -4.85 16.61 -11.76
N LEU A 131 -5.21 16.62 -13.03
CA LEU A 131 -4.28 16.67 -14.15
C LEU A 131 -4.53 17.91 -15.00
N LEU A 132 -3.46 18.49 -15.51
CA LEU A 132 -3.48 19.58 -16.47
C LEU A 132 -2.77 19.10 -17.73
N VAL A 133 -3.53 18.89 -18.80
CA VAL A 133 -3.06 18.23 -20.03
C VAL A 133 -3.24 19.18 -21.21
N PRO A 134 -2.25 19.38 -22.09
CA PRO A 134 -2.46 20.11 -23.33
C PRO A 134 -3.62 19.49 -24.13
N LYS A 135 -4.50 20.31 -24.71
CA LYS A 135 -5.60 19.78 -25.51
C LYS A 135 -5.09 19.37 -26.88
N GLU A 136 -5.30 18.10 -27.22
CA GLU A 136 -4.91 17.56 -28.52
C GLU A 136 -5.59 18.34 -29.66
N GLY A 137 -4.80 18.74 -30.66
CA GLY A 137 -5.28 19.51 -31.80
C GLY A 137 -5.65 20.96 -31.52
N ASN A 138 -5.50 21.47 -30.29
CA ASN A 138 -5.75 22.88 -29.98
C ASN A 138 -4.71 23.47 -28.99
N PRO A 139 -3.67 24.15 -29.49
CA PRO A 139 -2.60 24.69 -28.64
C PRO A 139 -3.04 25.85 -27.73
N ASN A 140 -4.24 26.39 -27.94
CA ASN A 140 -4.79 27.49 -27.13
C ASN A 140 -5.59 26.98 -25.93
N LEU A 141 -5.71 25.66 -25.75
CA LEU A 141 -6.48 25.07 -24.67
C LEU A 141 -5.67 23.99 -23.93
N TYR A 142 -5.97 23.89 -22.64
CA TYR A 142 -5.64 22.75 -21.80
C TYR A 142 -6.93 22.07 -21.36
N GLU A 143 -6.83 20.81 -20.98
CA GLU A 143 -7.86 20.10 -20.24
C GLU A 143 -7.45 20.01 -18.77
N GLU A 144 -8.24 20.61 -17.90
CA GLU A 144 -8.18 20.33 -16.47
C GLU A 144 -9.06 19.11 -16.18
N ARG A 145 -8.43 18.01 -15.77
CA ARG A 145 -9.09 16.72 -15.54
C ARG A 145 -9.11 16.42 -14.05
N TRP A 146 -10.31 16.19 -13.53
CA TRP A 146 -10.54 15.76 -12.15
C TRP A 146 -11.12 14.35 -12.18
N MET A 147 -10.46 13.41 -11.51
CA MET A 147 -10.84 12.00 -11.53
C MET A 147 -10.96 11.48 -10.11
N HIS A 148 -12.00 10.70 -9.85
CA HIS A 148 -12.20 9.97 -8.61
C HIS A 148 -12.32 8.50 -8.94
N SER A 149 -11.59 7.67 -8.20
CA SER A 149 -11.51 6.24 -8.45
C SER A 149 -11.39 5.47 -7.15
N ARG A 150 -11.72 4.18 -7.19
CA ARG A 150 -11.35 3.19 -6.18
C ARG A 150 -10.31 2.24 -6.73
N TYR A 151 -9.26 2.00 -5.97
CA TYR A 151 -8.29 0.94 -6.28
C TYR A 151 -8.61 -0.28 -5.42
N LEU A 152 -8.98 -1.36 -6.09
CA LEU A 152 -9.21 -2.66 -5.48
C LEU A 152 -7.98 -3.52 -5.76
N ASP A 153 -7.15 -3.68 -4.75
CA ASP A 153 -5.82 -4.28 -4.89
C ASP A 153 -5.77 -5.64 -4.20
N THR A 154 -5.03 -6.56 -4.83
CA THR A 154 -4.65 -7.84 -4.24
C THR A 154 -3.15 -7.84 -3.98
N TRP A 155 -2.76 -8.41 -2.84
CA TRP A 155 -1.39 -8.38 -2.34
C TRP A 155 -0.97 -9.77 -1.86
N SER A 156 0.33 -10.07 -2.01
CA SER A 156 0.94 -11.21 -1.35
C SER A 156 2.33 -10.88 -0.79
N ARG A 157 2.66 -11.54 0.32
CA ARG A 157 4.01 -11.58 0.87
C ARG A 157 4.73 -12.78 0.27
N ARG A 158 5.83 -12.53 -0.45
CA ARG A 158 6.70 -13.57 -1.01
C ARG A 158 8.12 -13.31 -0.53
N ASN A 159 8.77 -14.31 0.05
CA ASN A 159 10.12 -14.18 0.62
C ASN A 159 10.22 -12.99 1.60
N GLY A 160 9.21 -12.81 2.46
CA GLY A 160 9.15 -11.73 3.43
C GLY A 160 8.77 -10.34 2.88
N LYS A 161 8.59 -10.18 1.57
CA LYS A 161 8.26 -8.90 0.93
C LYS A 161 6.81 -8.86 0.43
N TRP A 162 6.03 -7.88 0.91
CA TRP A 162 4.73 -7.53 0.35
C TRP A 162 4.90 -6.80 -0.99
N ALA A 163 4.08 -7.14 -1.98
CA ALA A 163 3.93 -6.39 -3.22
C ALA A 163 2.56 -6.69 -3.87
N LEU A 164 2.20 -5.84 -4.83
CA LEU A 164 0.94 -5.95 -5.57
C LEU A 164 0.92 -7.22 -6.45
N ASP A 165 -0.17 -7.97 -6.40
CA ASP A 165 -0.48 -9.07 -7.33
C ASP A 165 -1.45 -8.62 -8.44
N GLY A 166 -2.27 -7.62 -8.16
CA GLY A 166 -3.32 -7.16 -9.06
C GLY A 166 -3.95 -5.87 -8.58
N ARG A 167 -4.48 -5.07 -9.52
CA ARG A 167 -5.26 -3.87 -9.26
C ARG A 167 -6.42 -3.80 -10.23
N HIS A 168 -7.61 -3.57 -9.70
CA HIS A 168 -8.75 -3.11 -10.48
C HIS A 168 -9.04 -1.66 -10.09
N THR A 169 -8.81 -0.76 -11.03
CA THR A 169 -9.16 0.66 -10.90
C THR A 169 -10.57 0.88 -11.39
N VAL A 170 -11.48 1.14 -10.46
CA VAL A 170 -12.87 1.50 -10.72
C VAL A 170 -12.97 3.02 -10.80
N SER A 171 -13.44 3.56 -11.92
CA SER A 171 -13.72 4.99 -12.05
C SER A 171 -15.08 5.30 -11.43
N ASP A 172 -15.13 6.12 -10.39
CA ASP A 172 -16.41 6.55 -9.80
C ASP A 172 -16.98 7.73 -10.58
N TYR A 173 -16.19 8.78 -10.82
CA TYR A 173 -16.57 9.85 -11.74
C TYR A 173 -15.35 10.64 -12.25
N ARG A 174 -15.53 11.29 -13.41
CA ARG A 174 -14.54 12.13 -14.06
C ARG A 174 -15.18 13.42 -14.55
N ARG A 175 -14.49 14.54 -14.36
CA ARG A 175 -14.80 15.84 -14.95
C ARG A 175 -13.62 16.31 -15.79
N VAL A 176 -13.93 16.89 -16.95
CA VAL A 176 -12.96 17.54 -17.83
C VAL A 176 -13.49 18.92 -18.15
N LEU A 177 -12.65 19.93 -17.98
CA LEU A 177 -12.95 21.31 -18.34
C LEU A 177 -11.85 21.83 -19.26
N ASP A 178 -12.25 22.52 -20.34
CA ASP A 178 -11.30 23.24 -21.18
C ASP A 178 -10.89 24.55 -20.49
N VAL A 179 -9.59 24.81 -20.45
CA VAL A 179 -9.01 26.02 -19.86
C VAL A 179 -8.15 26.72 -20.91
N PRO A 180 -8.38 28.01 -21.19
CA PRO A 180 -7.52 28.83 -22.04
C PRO A 180 -6.04 28.79 -21.62
N ALA A 181 -5.16 28.63 -22.60
CA ALA A 181 -3.72 28.52 -22.36
C ALA A 181 -3.09 29.80 -21.76
N ASP A 182 -3.65 30.96 -22.03
CA ASP A 182 -3.26 32.24 -21.42
C ASP A 182 -3.60 32.31 -19.93
N LEU A 183 -4.76 31.75 -19.52
CA LEU A 183 -5.11 31.59 -18.11
C LEU A 183 -4.17 30.60 -17.42
N VAL A 184 -3.84 29.48 -18.07
CA VAL A 184 -2.84 28.54 -17.54
C VAL A 184 -1.51 29.26 -17.32
N LYS A 185 -0.98 29.96 -18.32
CA LYS A 185 0.31 30.67 -18.24
C LYS A 185 0.33 31.77 -17.17
N SER A 186 -0.79 32.46 -16.95
CA SER A 186 -0.84 33.63 -16.05
C SER A 186 -1.31 33.32 -14.62
N ARG A 187 -2.01 32.20 -14.39
CA ARG A 187 -2.64 31.90 -13.10
C ARG A 187 -2.17 30.60 -12.45
N TYR A 188 -1.64 29.64 -13.21
CA TYR A 188 -1.20 28.37 -12.65
C TYR A 188 0.27 28.44 -12.27
N GLN A 189 0.60 27.91 -11.10
CA GLN A 189 1.98 27.70 -10.65
C GLN A 189 2.25 26.20 -10.59
N VAL A 190 2.98 25.68 -11.59
CA VAL A 190 3.44 24.29 -11.58
C VAL A 190 4.90 24.28 -11.16
N ILE A 191 5.13 23.99 -9.88
CA ILE A 191 6.47 24.03 -9.25
C ILE A 191 7.01 22.61 -8.96
N GLY A 192 6.12 21.60 -8.92
CA GLY A 192 6.51 20.21 -8.71
C GLY A 192 7.52 19.76 -9.77
N HIS A 193 8.62 19.15 -9.34
CA HIS A 193 9.64 18.65 -10.25
C HIS A 193 9.38 17.17 -10.53
N THR A 194 9.39 16.80 -11.80
CA THR A 194 9.55 15.40 -12.18
C THR A 194 11.01 14.99 -11.99
N GLY A 195 11.23 13.71 -11.74
CA GLY A 195 12.54 13.12 -11.55
C GLY A 195 13.17 13.35 -10.18
N ARG A 196 14.45 12.98 -10.07
CA ARG A 196 15.21 12.92 -8.81
C ARG A 196 15.57 14.29 -8.22
N SER A 197 15.34 15.38 -8.95
CA SER A 197 15.56 16.75 -8.46
C SER A 197 14.47 17.22 -7.47
N ASP A 198 13.34 16.51 -7.39
CA ASP A 198 12.31 16.78 -6.39
C ASP A 198 12.90 16.76 -4.97
N PRO A 199 12.63 17.79 -4.13
CA PRO A 199 13.29 17.97 -2.85
C PRO A 199 13.02 16.82 -1.87
N SER A 200 11.95 16.06 -2.06
CA SER A 200 11.62 14.95 -1.16
C SER A 200 12.65 13.81 -1.24
N TYR A 201 13.33 13.59 -2.37
CA TYR A 201 14.38 12.56 -2.43
C TYR A 201 15.51 12.87 -1.44
N ARG A 202 16.07 14.09 -1.52
CA ARG A 202 17.09 14.57 -0.58
C ARG A 202 16.57 14.57 0.87
N HIS A 203 15.29 14.90 1.07
CA HIS A 203 14.70 14.86 2.41
C HIS A 203 14.72 13.45 3.02
N PHE A 204 14.28 12.42 2.28
CA PHE A 204 14.33 11.03 2.76
C PHE A 204 15.75 10.46 2.86
N GLU A 205 16.69 10.94 2.05
CA GLU A 205 18.10 10.56 2.13
C GLU A 205 18.81 11.16 3.35
N SER A 206 18.32 12.29 3.89
CA SER A 206 18.96 13.00 5.00
C SER A 206 19.03 12.22 6.33
N ILE A 207 18.34 11.08 6.43
CA ILE A 207 18.27 10.22 7.62
C ILE A 207 18.81 8.80 7.37
N LYS A 208 19.40 8.54 6.21
CA LYS A 208 20.06 7.27 5.88
C LYS A 208 21.55 7.36 6.16
#